data_AF-A0A9D7VN18-F1
#
_entry.id   AF-A0A9D7VN18-F1
#
_cell.length_a   1.000
_cell.length_b   1.000
_cell.length_c   1.000
_cell.angle_alpha   90.00
_cell.angle_beta   90.00
_cell.angle_gamma   90.00
#
_symmetry.space_group_name_H-M   'P 1'
#
loop_
_entity.id
_entity.type
_entity.pdbx_description
1 polymer ?
#
loop_
_entity_poly.entity_id
_entity_poly.type
_entity_poly.pdbx_seq_one_letter_code
_entity_poly.pdbx_strand_id
1 'polypeptide(L)' 'MADEWMTIEETSRYLQLGKTALYDLAREGSLPSNKVGSKWLFSKTDLMRGFAQTSR' A
#
# COMPACT_ATOMS: atom_id res chain seq x y z
N MET A 1 -17.64 7.55 0.93
CA MET A 1 -16.23 7.98 0.92
C MET A 1 -15.50 7.11 -0.10
N ALA A 2 -14.76 7.70 -1.04
CA ALA A 2 -14.15 6.97 -2.16
C ALA A 2 -12.93 6.18 -1.68
N ASP A 3 -12.94 4.86 -1.84
CA ASP A 3 -11.74 4.04 -1.68
C ASP A 3 -10.87 4.28 -2.92
N GLU A 4 -9.89 5.17 -2.77
CA GLU A 4 -8.94 5.51 -3.82
C GLU A 4 -7.91 4.37 -3.92
N TRP A 5 -8.04 3.56 -4.98
CA TRP A 5 -7.07 2.53 -5.31
C TRP A 5 -5.87 3.15 -6.01
N MET A 6 -4.68 2.94 -5.44
CA MET A 6 -3.42 3.45 -5.94
C MET A 6 -2.57 2.31 -6.45
N THR A 7 -1.82 2.55 -7.53
CA THR A 7 -0.77 1.62 -7.95
C THR A 7 0.42 1.67 -6.99
N ILE A 8 1.35 0.73 -7.10
CA ILE A 8 2.59 0.76 -6.30
C ILE A 8 3.41 2.04 -6.53
N GLU A 9 3.33 2.63 -7.73
CA GLU A 9 4.04 3.86 -8.06
C GLU A 9 3.44 5.08 -7.37
N GLU A 10 2.10 5.16 -7.37
CA GLU A 10 1.37 6.19 -6.65
C GLU A 10 1.54 6.03 -5.14
N THR A 11 1.49 4.80 -4.64
CA THR A 11 1.73 4.47 -3.23
C THR A 11 3.14 4.86 -2.80
N SER A 12 4.14 4.62 -3.64
CA SER A 12 5.54 5.04 -3.42
C SER A 12 5.65 6.55 -3.29
N ARG A 13 4.96 7.31 -4.15
CA ARG A 13 4.92 8.78 -4.05
C ARG A 13 4.14 9.27 -2.82
N TYR A 14 3.07 8.57 -2.45
CA TYR A 14 2.20 8.94 -1.34
C TYR A 14 2.86 8.73 0.03
N LEU A 15 3.43 7.54 0.25
CA LEU A 15 4.13 7.20 1.50
C LEU A 15 5.59 7.67 1.51
N GLN A 16 6.09 8.19 0.38
CA GLN A 16 7.50 8.50 0.15
C GLN A 16 8.43 7.31 0.46
N LEU A 17 7.93 6.10 0.23
CA LEU A 17 8.66 4.85 0.42
C LEU A 17 9.20 4.34 -0.91
N GLY A 18 10.35 3.66 -0.84
CA GLY A 18 10.90 2.98 -2.00
C GLY A 18 9.97 1.88 -2.51
N LYS A 19 9.89 1.73 -3.85
CA LYS A 19 9.07 0.68 -4.48
C LYS A 19 9.40 -0.71 -3.94
N THR A 20 10.67 -0.99 -3.67
CA THR A 20 11.13 -2.27 -3.09
C THR A 20 10.51 -2.54 -1.73
N ALA A 21 10.58 -1.57 -0.80
CA ALA A 21 9.98 -1.69 0.52
C ALA A 21 8.46 -1.91 0.42
N LEU A 22 7.78 -1.22 -0.49
CA LEU A 22 6.36 -1.44 -0.73
C LEU A 22 6.05 -2.82 -1.30
N TYR A 23 6.89 -3.35 -2.19
CA TYR A 23 6.77 -4.71 -2.70
C TYR A 23 6.94 -5.75 -1.59
N ASP A 24 7.97 -5.58 -0.73
CA ASP A 24 8.19 -6.46 0.41
C ASP A 24 7.00 -6.41 1.36
N LEU A 25 6.54 -5.21 1.74
CA LEU A 25 5.38 -5.04 2.62
C LEU A 25 4.08 -5.60 2.03
N ALA A 26 3.87 -5.45 0.72
CA ALA A 26 2.72 -6.04 0.02
C ALA A 26 2.81 -7.58 0.02
N ARG A 27 4.02 -8.11 -0.18
CA ARG A 27 4.29 -9.56 -0.22
C ARG A 27 4.21 -10.20 1.16
N GLU A 28 4.64 -9.50 2.20
CA GLU A 28 4.53 -9.91 3.60
C GLU A 28 3.09 -9.84 4.12
N GLY A 29 2.19 -9.15 3.40
CA GLY A 29 0.81 -8.93 3.85
C GLY A 29 0.69 -7.84 4.93
N SER A 30 1.78 -7.11 5.19
CA SER A 30 1.82 -5.96 6.09
C SER A 30 1.05 -4.76 5.52
N LEU A 31 0.95 -4.67 4.19
CA LEU A 31 0.11 -3.67 3.52
C LEU A 31 -1.14 -4.28 2.90
N PRO A 32 -2.30 -3.63 3.12
CA PRO A 32 -3.57 -3.99 2.50
C PRO A 32 -3.50 -3.70 1.00
N SER A 33 -3.16 -4.77 0.28
CA SER A 33 -2.92 -4.76 -1.15
C SER A 33 -3.78 -5.82 -1.80
N ASN A 34 -4.34 -5.47 -2.96
CA ASN A 34 -5.29 -6.29 -3.68
C ASN A 34 -4.69 -6.61 -5.04
N LYS A 35 -4.44 -7.89 -5.29
CA LYS A 35 -3.88 -8.34 -6.57
C LYS A 35 -5.00 -8.56 -7.56
N VAL A 36 -5.16 -7.63 -8.50
CA VAL A 36 -6.15 -7.73 -9.57
C VAL A 36 -5.42 -8.08 -10.86
N GLY A 37 -5.49 -9.37 -11.23
CA GLY A 37 -4.75 -9.93 -12.36
C GLY A 37 -3.23 -9.83 -12.15
N SER A 38 -2.58 -9.02 -12.97
CA SER A 38 -1.13 -8.80 -12.93
C SER A 38 -0.72 -7.51 -12.20
N LYS A 39 -1.68 -6.75 -11.65
CA LYS A 39 -1.42 -5.47 -10.99
C LYS A 39 -1.74 -5.55 -9.50
N TRP A 40 -0.93 -4.86 -8.71
CA TRP A 40 -1.19 -4.62 -7.30
C TRP A 40 -1.89 -3.27 -7.15
N LEU A 41 -3.04 -3.29 -6.49
CA LEU A 41 -3.81 -2.12 -6.11
C LEU A 41 -3.74 -1.96 -4.61
N PHE A 42 -3.51 -0.74 -4.15
CA PHE A 42 -3.38 -0.41 -2.73
C PHE A 42 -4.50 0.54 -2.35
N SER A 43 -5.24 0.23 -1.29
CA SER A 43 -6.25 1.17 -0.77
C SER A 43 -5.53 2.23 0.05
N LYS A 44 -5.62 3.50 -0.38
CA LYS A 44 -5.04 4.64 0.35
C LYS A 44 -5.53 4.71 1.80
N THR A 45 -6.81 4.45 2.02
CA THR A 45 -7.43 4.46 3.35
C THR A 45 -6.79 3.43 4.25
N ASP A 46 -6.58 2.22 3.74
CA ASP A 46 -6.08 1.12 4.55
C ASP A 46 -4.55 1.20 4.72
N LEU A 47 -3.81 1.72 3.72
CA LEU A 47 -2.40 2.11 3.85
C LEU A 47 -2.20 3.12 5.00
N MET A 48 -3.02 4.18 5.04
CA MET A 48 -2.98 5.20 6.08
C MET A 48 -3.28 4.59 7.46
N ARG A 49 -4.21 3.65 7.53
CA ARG A 49 -4.57 2.96 8.78
C ARG A 49 -3.49 1.99 9.26
N GLY A 50 -2.87 1.23 8.36
CA GLY A 50 -1.82 0.26 8.69
C GLY A 50 -0.53 0.91 9.15
N PHE A 51 -0.10 2.01 8.51
CA PHE A 51 1.07 2.76 8.94
C PHE A 51 0.87 3.47 10.29
N ALA A 52 -0.36 3.90 10.60
CA ALA A 52 -0.66 4.53 11.88
C ALA A 52 -0.53 3.59 13.10
N GLN A 53 -0.51 2.25 12.91
CA GLN A 53 -0.47 1.30 14.04
C GLN A 53 0.92 0.79 14.41
N THR A 54 1.98 1.03 13.61
CA THR A 54 3.33 0.47 13.85
C THR A 54 4.17 1.30 14.82
N SER A 55 3.52 1.97 15.77
CA SER A 55 4.17 2.58 16.94
C SER A 55 3.63 1.91 18.20
N ARG A 56 4.19 0.74 18.53
CA ARG A 56 4.19 0.20 19.89
C ARG A 56 5.50 -0.52 20.17
#